data_AF-A0A2A5J7V1-F1
#
_entry.id   AF-A0A2A5J7V1-F1
#
_cell.length_a   1.000
_cell.length_b   1.000
_cell.length_c   1.000
_cell.angle_alpha   90.00
_cell.angle_beta   90.00
_cell.angle_gamma   90.00
#
_symmetry.space_group_name_H-M   'P 1'
#
loop_
_entity.id
_entity.type
_entity.pdbx_description
1 polymer ?
#
loop_
_entity_poly.entity_id
_entity_poly.type
_entity_poly.pdbx_seq_one_letter_code
_entity_poly.pdbx_strand_id
1 'polypeptide(L)' 'MLTVVHENDQSDDGGGRSLLDEIVRDGARKMLAAALQAEVSAYIDQFADHLDENGRRQVVRNGYHH' A
#
# COMPACT_ATOMS: atom_id res chain seq x y z
N MET A 1 8.42 -17.60 7.64
CA MET A 1 8.52 -17.05 6.28
C MET A 1 7.29 -17.48 5.51
N LEU A 2 6.61 -16.55 4.85
CA LEU A 2 5.45 -16.87 4.01
C LEU A 2 5.95 -17.08 2.58
N THR A 3 5.93 -18.33 2.09
CA THR A 3 6.25 -18.67 0.70
C THR A 3 4.99 -18.54 -0.14
N VAL A 4 4.98 -17.56 -1.06
CA VAL A 4 3.93 -17.45 -2.07
C VAL A 4 4.29 -18.37 -3.22
N VAL A 5 3.51 -19.44 -3.39
CA VAL A 5 3.56 -20.30 -4.59
C VAL A 5 2.79 -19.59 -5.69
N HIS A 6 3.47 -19.19 -6.77
CA HIS A 6 2.79 -18.79 -8.00
C HIS A 6 2.44 -20.06 -8.76
N GLU A 7 1.17 -20.45 -8.75
CA GLU A 7 0.62 -21.35 -9.76
C GLU A 7 0.57 -20.55 -11.08
N ASN A 8 1.50 -20.87 -11.98
CA ASN A 8 1.52 -20.37 -13.34
C ASN A 8 0.31 -20.92 -14.10
N ASP A 9 -0.83 -20.23 -14.01
CA ASP A 9 -1.91 -20.43 -14.97
C ASP A 9 -1.58 -19.64 -16.25
N GLN A 10 -0.84 -20.30 -17.14
CA GLN A 10 -0.65 -19.86 -18.51
C GLN A 10 -1.98 -20.01 -19.26
N SER A 11 -2.76 -18.93 -19.30
CA SER A 11 -3.68 -18.70 -20.41
C SER A 11 -3.01 -17.74 -21.39
N ASP A 12 -2.28 -18.30 -22.34
CA ASP A 12 -1.72 -17.63 -23.49
C ASP A 12 -2.85 -17.34 -24.51
N ASP A 13 -3.20 -16.07 -24.71
CA ASP A 13 -3.51 -15.58 -26.07
C ASP A 13 -3.18 -14.08 -26.16
N GLY A 14 -2.24 -13.76 -27.04
CA GLY A 14 -1.75 -12.41 -27.25
C GLY A 14 -2.79 -11.57 -28.00
N GLY A 15 -3.42 -10.62 -27.31
CA GLY A 15 -4.36 -9.72 -27.97
C GLY A 15 -5.05 -8.70 -27.07
N GLY A 16 -4.31 -8.02 -26.19
CA GLY A 16 -4.83 -6.92 -25.36
C GLY A 16 -5.46 -7.42 -24.06
N ARG A 17 -4.92 -6.97 -22.93
CA ARG A 17 -5.69 -7.00 -21.67
C ARG A 17 -7.02 -6.31 -21.95
N SER A 18 -8.13 -6.92 -21.55
CA SER A 18 -9.43 -6.29 -21.67
C SER A 18 -9.35 -4.91 -21.01
N LEU A 19 -9.98 -3.88 -21.59
CA LEU A 19 -10.08 -2.54 -20.99
C LEU A 19 -10.54 -2.62 -19.52
N LEU A 20 -11.40 -3.60 -19.21
CA LEU A 20 -11.86 -3.87 -17.85
C LEU A 20 -10.74 -4.34 -16.92
N ASP A 21 -9.80 -5.17 -17.39
CA ASP A 21 -8.68 -5.65 -16.59
C ASP A 21 -7.72 -4.52 -16.25
N GLU A 22 -7.52 -3.58 -17.17
CA GLU A 22 -6.71 -2.39 -16.93
C GLU A 22 -7.35 -1.48 -15.87
N ILE A 23 -8.67 -1.27 -15.97
CA ILE A 23 -9.44 -0.50 -14.98
C ILE A 23 -9.36 -1.18 -13.60
N VAL A 24 -9.55 -2.50 -13.53
CA VAL A 24 -9.48 -3.26 -12.28
C VAL A 24 -8.08 -3.16 -11.68
N ARG A 25 -7.03 -3.32 -12.49
CA ARG A 25 -5.65 -3.23 -12.02
C ARG A 25 -5.31 -1.84 -11.49
N ASP A 26 -5.73 -0.79 -12.18
CA ASP A 26 -5.50 0.59 -11.74
C ASP A 26 -6.32 0.91 -10.48
N GLY A 27 -7.57 0.47 -10.43
CA GLY A 27 -8.43 0.59 -9.25
C GLY A 27 -7.83 -0.12 -8.03
N ALA A 28 -7.34 -1.35 -8.20
CA ALA A 28 -6.67 -2.10 -7.14
C ALA A 28 -5.40 -1.39 -6.64
N ARG A 29 -4.57 -0.86 -7.56
CA ARG A 29 -3.38 -0.08 -7.18
C ARG A 29 -3.74 1.15 -6.35
N LYS A 30 -4.77 1.89 -6.76
CA LYS A 30 -5.27 3.06 -6.03
C LYS A 30 -5.83 2.69 -4.65
N MET A 31 -6.59 1.60 -4.59
CA MET A 31 -7.16 1.10 -3.33
C MET A 31 -6.06 0.69 -2.35
N LEU A 32 -5.04 -0.05 -2.80
CA LEU A 32 -3.90 -0.44 -1.97
C LEU A 32 -3.10 0.77 -1.51
N ALA A 33 -2.87 1.75 -2.39
CA ALA A 33 -2.20 2.99 -2.02
C ALA A 33 -2.99 3.73 -0.94
N ALA A 34 -4.31 3.87 -1.10
CA ALA A 34 -5.18 4.52 -0.13
C ALA A 34 -5.22 3.77 1.22
N ALA A 35 -5.28 2.45 1.19
CA ALA A 35 -5.23 1.62 2.39
C ALA A 35 -3.92 1.82 3.17
N LEU A 36 -2.79 1.82 2.46
CA LEU A 36 -1.48 2.08 3.07
C LEU A 36 -1.40 3.48 3.67
N GLN A 37 -1.95 4.50 3.00
CA GLN A 37 -2.01 5.85 3.56
C GLN A 37 -2.83 5.88 4.86
N ALA A 38 -4.00 5.24 4.87
CA ALA A 38 -4.85 5.18 6.04
C ALA A 38 -4.18 4.45 7.21
N GLU A 39 -3.48 3.35 6.94
CA GLU A 39 -2.74 2.59 7.94
C GLU A 39 -1.59 3.41 8.55
N VAL A 40 -0.81 4.10 7.73
CA VAL A 40 0.28 4.99 8.21
C VAL A 40 -0.28 6.13 9.06
N SER A 41 -1.39 6.75 8.64
CA SER A 41 -2.05 7.80 9.41
C SER A 41 -2.54 7.28 10.76
N ALA A 42 -3.23 6.14 10.77
CA ALA A 42 -3.73 5.52 12.00
C ALA A 42 -2.60 5.18 12.98
N TYR A 43 -1.48 4.66 12.47
CA TYR A 43 -0.30 4.39 13.29
C TYR A 43 0.27 5.67 13.89
N ILE A 44 0.46 6.72 13.10
CA ILE A 44 0.98 8.00 13.59
C ILE A 44 0.06 8.57 14.70
N ASP A 45 -1.25 8.56 14.47
CA ASP A 45 -2.25 9.07 15.42
C ASP A 45 -2.28 8.25 16.72
N GLN A 46 -2.13 6.93 16.64
CA GLN A 46 -2.01 6.07 17.82
C GLN A 46 -0.86 6.48 18.75
N PHE A 47 0.24 7.01 18.19
CA PHE A 47 1.41 7.45 18.96
C PHE A 47 1.50 8.99 19.08
N ALA A 48 0.39 9.71 18.95
CA ALA A 48 0.38 11.18 19.02
C ALA A 48 0.94 11.73 20.35
N ASP A 49 0.65 11.04 21.46
CA ASP A 49 1.06 11.46 22.80
C ASP A 49 2.47 10.96 23.20
N HIS A 50 3.14 10.21 22.31
CA HIS A 50 4.51 9.75 22.54
C HIS A 50 5.50 10.86 22.18
N LEU A 51 5.78 11.71 23.17
CA LEU A 51 6.69 12.84 23.05
C LEU A 51 8.07 12.52 23.65
N ASP A 52 9.11 13.19 23.15
CA ASP A 52 10.42 13.24 23.78
C ASP A 52 10.46 14.29 24.92
N GLU A 53 11.61 14.43 25.57
CA GLU A 53 11.85 15.40 26.65
C GLU A 53 11.65 16.86 26.21
N ASN A 54 11.71 17.14 24.90
CA ASN A 54 11.52 18.46 24.30
C ASN A 54 10.08 18.67 23.78
N GLY A 55 9.17 17.71 24.02
CA GLY A 55 7.78 17.78 23.57
C GLY A 55 7.58 17.45 22.09
N ARG A 56 8.54 16.82 21.42
CA ARG A 56 8.44 16.43 20.00
C ARG A 56 7.89 15.01 19.86
N ARG A 57 6.99 14.79 18.90
CA ARG A 57 6.48 13.46 18.56
C ARG A 57 7.64 12.55 18.13
N GLN A 58 7.74 11.39 18.76
CA GLN A 58 8.75 10.39 18.43
C GLN A 58 8.39 9.59 17.18
N VAL A 59 7.10 9.51 16.84
CA VAL A 59 6.60 8.85 15.64
C VAL A 59 6.08 9.89 14.65
N VAL A 60 6.76 9.99 13.51
CA VAL A 60 6.40 10.91 12.42
C VAL A 60 6.50 10.22 11.07
N ARG A 61 5.82 10.77 10.08
CA ARG A 61 5.93 10.29 8.69
C ARG A 61 7.26 10.71 8.08
N ASN A 62 8.01 9.75 7.52
CA ASN A 62 9.24 10.01 6.78
C ASN A 62 8.99 10.23 5.27
N GLY A 63 8.12 11.18 4.93
CA GLY A 63 7.83 11.52 3.52
C GLY A 63 7.18 10.39 2.70
N TYR A 64 7.50 10.37 1.40
CA TYR A 64 7.06 9.37 0.41
C TYR A 64 8.26 8.94 -0.44
N HIS A 65 8.33 7.66 -0.79
CA HIS A 65 9.25 7.16 -1.81
C HIS A 65 8.44 6.94 -3.10
N HIS A 66 8.82 7.65 -4.16
CA HIS A 66 8.26 7.51 -5.50
C HIS A 66 9.04 6.49 -6.32
#